data_AF-A0A938JXC8-F1
#
_entry.id   AF-A0A938JXC8-F1
#
_cell.length_a   1.000
_cell.length_b   1.000
_cell.length_c   1.000
_cell.angle_alpha   90.00
_cell.angle_beta   90.00
_cell.angle_gamma   90.00
#
_symmetry.space_group_name_H-M   'P 1'
#
loop_
_entity.id
_entity.type
_entity.pdbx_description
1 polymer ?
#
loop_
_entity_poly.entity_id
_entity_poly.type
_entity_poly.pdbx_seq_one_letter_code
_entity_poly.pdbx_strand_id
1 'polypeptide(L)' 'MSASPASRILVFGDAMIDVTVELHEQLRIGSDTRGVVTSQGGGSAGNTA' A
#
# COMPACT_ATOMS: atom_id res chain seq x y z
N MET A 1 -17.93 -36.22 3.94
CA MET A 1 -16.52 -35.81 3.96
C MET A 1 -16.42 -34.56 4.84
N SER A 2 -15.74 -34.63 5.98
CA SER A 2 -15.52 -33.48 6.86
C SER A 2 -14.40 -32.62 6.26
N ALA A 3 -14.66 -31.33 6.00
CA ALA A 3 -13.60 -30.39 5.65
C ALA A 3 -12.58 -30.33 6.80
N SER A 4 -11.29 -30.34 6.49
CA SER A 4 -10.25 -30.08 7.50
C SER A 4 -10.44 -28.67 8.06
N PRO A 5 -10.20 -28.42 9.36
CA PRO A 5 -10.30 -27.07 9.91
C PRO A 5 -9.32 -26.16 9.17
N ALA A 6 -9.80 -25.00 8.71
CA ALA A 6 -8.98 -24.01 8.05
C ALA A 6 -7.93 -23.47 9.03
N SER A 7 -6.65 -23.67 8.72
CA SER A 7 -5.55 -23.06 9.46
C SER A 7 -5.63 -21.53 9.34
N ARG A 8 -5.51 -20.83 10.48
CA ARG A 8 -5.47 -19.36 10.52
C ARG A 8 -4.04 -18.90 10.79
N ILE A 9 -3.57 -17.93 10.02
CA ILE A 9 -2.27 -17.29 10.21
C ILE A 9 -2.52 -15.90 10.80
N LEU A 10 -1.78 -15.56 11.84
CA LEU A 10 -1.82 -14.23 12.46
C LEU A 10 -0.58 -13.46 12.00
N VAL A 11 -0.78 -12.30 11.38
CA VAL A 11 0.29 -11.43 10.89
C VAL A 11 0.34 -10.18 11.77
N PHE A 12 1.51 -9.86 12.29
CA PHE A 12 1.75 -8.66 13.10
C PHE A 12 2.72 -7.73 12.38
N GLY A 13 2.38 -6.45 12.35
CA GLY A 13 3.24 -5.39 11.85
C GLY A 13 2.43 -4.14 11.55
N ASP A 14 3.09 -3.16 10.95
CA ASP A 14 2.48 -1.86 10.68
C ASP A 14 1.48 -1.94 9.52
N ALA A 15 0.36 -1.24 9.69
CA ALA A 15 -0.56 -0.92 8.62
C ALA A 15 -0.29 0.51 8.17
N MET A 16 -0.02 0.69 6.89
CA MET A 16 0.33 1.98 6.30
C MET A 16 -0.65 2.36 5.21
N ILE A 17 -0.64 3.63 4.83
CA ILE A 17 -1.26 4.11 3.60
C ILE A 17 -0.14 4.58 2.70
N ASP A 18 0.01 3.94 1.55
CA ASP A 18 0.96 4.35 0.53
C ASP A 18 0.31 5.47 -0.30
N VAL A 19 1.00 6.60 -0.40
CA VAL A 19 0.61 7.70 -1.29
C VAL A 19 1.58 7.71 -2.46
N THR A 20 1.07 7.41 -3.65
CA THR A 20 1.83 7.45 -4.90
C THR A 20 1.39 8.66 -5.70
N VAL A 21 2.34 9.35 -6.33
CA VAL A 21 2.06 10.51 -7.19
C VAL A 21 2.61 10.23 -8.58
N GLU A 22 1.73 10.16 -9.57
CA GLU A 22 2.12 10.12 -10.98
C GLU A 22 2.36 11.55 -11.46
N LEU A 23 3.59 11.84 -11.89
CA LEU A 23 3.96 13.16 -12.40
C LEU A 23 3.83 13.19 -13.92
N HIS A 24 3.19 14.24 -14.45
CA HIS A 24 3.07 14.44 -15.91
C HIS A 24 4.24 15.25 -16.48
N GLU A 25 5.13 15.73 -15.62
CA GLU A 25 6.29 16.54 -15.97
C GLU A 25 7.46 16.21 -15.02
N GLN A 26 8.67 16.64 -15.39
CA GLN A 26 9.85 16.39 -14.57
C GLN A 26 9.74 17.13 -13.23
N LEU A 27 10.00 16.42 -12.12
CA LEU A 27 10.00 17.01 -10.79
C LEU A 27 11.02 18.14 -10.68
N ARG A 28 10.55 19.31 -10.25
CA ARG A 28 11.40 20.48 -9.97
C ARG A 28 11.32 20.83 -8.49
N ILE A 29 12.43 20.63 -7.79
CA ILE A 29 12.52 20.87 -6.34
C ILE A 29 12.33 22.37 -6.05
N GLY A 30 11.48 22.69 -5.08
CA GLY A 30 11.18 24.07 -4.68
C GLY A 30 10.10 24.76 -5.52
N SER A 31 9.43 24.03 -6.41
CA SER A 31 8.29 24.54 -7.19
C SER A 31 7.15 23.54 -7.22
N ASP A 32 5.94 24.04 -7.43
CA ASP A 32 4.76 23.19 -7.62
C ASP A 32 4.86 22.41 -8.93
N THR A 33 4.45 21.13 -8.89
CA THR A 33 4.44 20.21 -10.03
C THR A 33 3.06 19.56 -10.12
N ARG A 34 2.47 19.48 -11.32
CA ARG A 34 1.18 18.82 -11.50
C ARG A 34 1.34 17.30 -11.53
N GLY A 35 0.44 16.60 -10.85
CA GLY A 35 0.39 15.14 -10.86
C GLY A 35 -0.97 14.61 -10.41
N VAL A 36 -1.14 13.29 -10.53
CA VAL A 36 -2.30 12.56 -10.03
C VAL A 36 -1.90 11.82 -8.77
N VAL A 37 -2.63 12.06 -7.68
CA VAL A 37 -2.40 11.42 -6.39
C VAL A 37 -3.28 10.18 -6.28
N THR A 38 -2.67 9.05 -5.95
CA THR A 38 -3.37 7.81 -5.61
C THR A 38 -2.95 7.34 -4.22
N SER A 39 -3.89 6.77 -3.48
CA SER A 39 -3.64 6.22 -2.15
C SER A 39 -4.12 4.78 -2.09
N GLN A 40 -3.32 3.89 -1.51
CA GLN A 40 -3.67 2.49 -1.31
C GLN A 40 -3.25 2.01 0.08
N GLY A 41 -3.87 0.92 0.55
CA GLY A 41 -3.37 0.21 1.73
C GLY A 41 -1.96 -0.32 1.46
N GLY A 42 -1.09 -0.14 2.44
CA GLY A 42 0.30 -0.57 2.38
C GLY A 42 0.76 -1.15 3.71
N GLY A 43 2.08 -1.32 3.81
CA GLY A 43 2.72 -2.02 4.91
C GLY A 43 2.90 -3.51 4.61
N SER A 44 4.13 -4.00 4.81
CA SER A 44 4.46 -5.39 4.47
C SER A 44 3.57 -6.41 5.18
N ALA A 45 3.19 -6.14 6.43
CA ALA A 45 2.28 -6.99 7.19
C ALA A 45 0.86 -6.99 6.60
N GLY A 46 0.32 -5.81 6.29
CA GLY A 46 -0.99 -5.67 5.63
C GLY A 46 -1.05 -6.30 4.24
N ASN A 47 0.05 -6.26 3.48
CA ASN A 47 0.15 -6.89 2.16
C ASN A 47 0.33 -8.41 2.23
N THR A 48 0.86 -8.93 3.34
CA THR A 48 1.09 -10.37 3.55
C THR A 48 -0.14 -11.08 4.11
N ALA A 49 -0.93 -10.36 4.92
CA ALA A 49 -2.17 -10.85 5.50
C ALA A 49 -3.28 -11.02 4.45
#